data_AF-A0A942R1Z5-F1
#
_entry.id   AF-A0A942R1Z5-F1
#
_cell.length_a   1.000
_cell.length_b   1.000
_cell.length_c   1.000
_cell.angle_alpha   90.00
_cell.angle_beta   90.00
_cell.angle_gamma   90.00
#
_symmetry.space_group_name_H-M   'P 1'
#
loop_
_entity.id
_entity.type
_entity.pdbx_description
1 polymer ?
#
loop_
_entity_poly.entity_id
_entity_poly.type
_entity_poly.pdbx_seq_one_letter_code
_entity_poly.pdbx_strand_id
1 'polypeptide(L)'
;MRSQIQPATGIPIPSPRRLKNEASKIRRGTPAIKQHEALDLAADARGWADYGAVVQAWKNSDRGRKSYVVRLTARWVDRDGSRGTLNAEVQLSGPWDTHLPLQVRRRTYTLGQFRIARGNRARLMASTAFTSALSCMHNLSKAARQLVFVDELRVHPASLSKTVAAFDGDPHKMLSERYPNQDHETLWCDPASGFHFILNEPYDVDATKQARVLASRSMETHTTREWTTHNPMGTLAQLIAPQKDVGSLTTLIARSQNLPQRFAQIRFTDQDGAPVDLFA
;
A
#
# COMPACT_ATOMS: atom_id res chain seq x y z
N MET A 1 -22.68 -31.37 4.82
CA MET A 1 -21.84 -30.94 5.96
C MET A 1 -20.39 -31.27 5.63
N ARG A 2 -19.52 -30.27 5.40
CA ARG A 2 -18.08 -30.51 5.19
C ARG A 2 -17.38 -30.42 6.55
N SER A 3 -16.85 -31.54 7.02
CA SER A 3 -16.08 -31.65 8.26
C SER A 3 -14.93 -30.65 8.24
N GLN A 4 -14.85 -29.77 9.23
CA GLN A 4 -13.68 -28.94 9.46
C GLN A 4 -12.59 -29.85 10.02
N ILE A 5 -11.70 -30.33 9.16
CA ILE A 5 -10.48 -31.01 9.59
C ILE A 5 -9.61 -29.94 10.24
N GLN A 6 -9.61 -29.89 11.57
CA GLN A 6 -8.57 -29.18 12.32
C GLN A 6 -7.25 -29.93 12.06
N PRO A 7 -6.20 -29.24 11.58
CA PRO A 7 -4.90 -29.88 11.44
C PRO A 7 -4.38 -30.33 12.81
N ALA A 8 -3.68 -31.46 12.83
CA ALA A 8 -2.98 -31.95 14.02
C ALA A 8 -2.13 -30.82 14.62
N THR A 9 -2.28 -30.60 15.92
CA THR A 9 -1.59 -29.54 16.66
C THR A 9 -0.08 -29.67 16.47
N GLY A 10 0.55 -28.65 15.86
CA GLY A 10 2.00 -28.55 15.73
C GLY A 10 2.56 -28.62 14.31
N ILE A 11 1.77 -28.94 13.28
CA ILE A 11 2.25 -28.96 11.89
C ILE A 11 2.43 -27.51 11.38
N PRO A 12 3.65 -27.09 10.97
CA PRO A 12 3.87 -25.75 10.43
C PRO A 12 3.06 -25.53 9.14
N ILE A 13 2.31 -24.43 9.06
CA ILE A 13 1.54 -24.08 7.85
C ILE A 13 2.51 -23.54 6.78
N PRO A 14 2.76 -24.25 5.67
CA PRO A 14 3.65 -23.74 4.62
C PRO A 14 2.97 -22.64 3.80
N SER A 15 3.74 -21.65 3.33
CA SER A 15 3.17 -20.62 2.44
C SER A 15 2.69 -21.22 1.11
N PRO A 16 1.60 -20.72 0.51
CA PRO A 16 1.11 -21.21 -0.79
C PRO A 16 2.16 -21.14 -1.91
N ARG A 17 3.07 -20.17 -1.87
CA ARG A 17 4.17 -20.05 -2.84
C ARG A 17 5.19 -21.19 -2.69
N ARG A 18 5.49 -21.60 -1.46
CA ARG A 18 6.42 -22.70 -1.19
C ARG A 18 5.90 -24.01 -1.77
N LEU A 19 4.63 -24.32 -1.53
CA LEU A 19 4.00 -25.50 -2.12
C LEU A 19 3.95 -25.45 -3.65
N LYS A 20 3.68 -24.28 -4.25
CA LYS A 20 3.79 -24.11 -5.72
C LYS A 20 5.18 -24.42 -6.24
N ASN A 21 6.24 -23.96 -5.57
CA ASN A 21 7.61 -24.26 -5.97
C ASN A 21 7.95 -25.76 -5.83
N GLU A 22 7.42 -26.42 -4.81
CA GLU A 22 7.59 -27.85 -4.58
C GLU A 22 6.82 -28.70 -5.58
N ALA A 23 5.57 -28.35 -5.86
CA ALA A 23 4.78 -28.95 -6.94
C ALA A 23 5.51 -28.83 -8.30
N SER A 24 6.13 -27.69 -8.59
CA SER A 24 6.96 -27.53 -9.80
C SER A 24 8.23 -28.37 -9.80
N LYS A 25 8.75 -28.80 -8.64
CA LYS A 25 9.87 -29.76 -8.56
C LYS A 25 9.37 -31.18 -8.79
N ILE A 26 8.24 -31.56 -8.17
CA ILE A 26 7.58 -32.86 -8.36
C ILE A 26 7.29 -33.07 -9.86
N ARG A 27 6.68 -32.09 -10.52
CA ARG A 27 6.39 -32.17 -11.96
C ARG A 27 7.62 -32.28 -12.85
N ARG A 28 8.77 -31.74 -12.43
CA ARG A 28 10.02 -31.90 -13.16
C ARG A 28 10.55 -33.34 -13.06
N GLY A 29 10.36 -33.99 -11.91
CA GLY A 29 10.70 -35.41 -11.73
C GLY A 29 9.64 -36.37 -12.29
N THR A 30 8.40 -35.91 -12.46
CA THR A 30 7.29 -36.73 -12.97
C THR A 30 6.37 -35.92 -13.89
N PRO A 31 6.72 -35.79 -15.18
CA PRO A 31 6.03 -34.92 -16.13
C PRO A 31 4.54 -35.25 -16.36
N ALA A 32 4.13 -36.49 -16.09
CA ALA A 32 2.75 -36.95 -16.26
C ALA A 32 1.77 -36.42 -15.19
N ILE A 33 2.26 -35.94 -14.04
CA ILE A 33 1.42 -35.46 -12.94
C ILE A 33 0.84 -34.08 -13.26
N LYS A 34 -0.46 -33.91 -13.06
CA LYS A 34 -1.14 -32.62 -13.25
C LYS A 34 -0.77 -31.64 -12.14
N GLN A 35 -0.90 -30.33 -12.41
CA GLN A 35 -0.49 -29.30 -11.45
C GLN A 35 -1.23 -29.36 -10.10
N HIS A 36 -2.51 -29.73 -10.09
CA HIS A 36 -3.30 -29.84 -8.86
C HIS A 36 -2.87 -31.05 -8.03
N GLU A 37 -2.71 -32.22 -8.65
CA GLU A 37 -2.16 -33.44 -8.02
C GLU A 37 -0.76 -33.17 -7.42
N ALA A 38 0.11 -32.46 -8.15
CA ALA A 38 1.43 -32.10 -7.64
C ALA A 38 1.38 -31.13 -6.44
N LEU A 39 0.34 -30.30 -6.34
CA LEU A 39 0.14 -29.41 -5.18
C LEU A 39 -0.36 -30.19 -3.97
N ASP A 40 -1.27 -31.15 -4.18
CA ASP A 40 -1.79 -32.01 -3.12
C ASP A 40 -0.70 -32.95 -2.60
N LEU A 41 0.13 -33.53 -3.47
CA LEU A 41 1.32 -34.30 -3.06
C LEU A 41 2.32 -33.46 -2.25
N ALA A 42 2.52 -32.19 -2.64
CA ALA A 42 3.40 -31.30 -1.87
C ALA A 42 2.80 -30.94 -0.50
N ALA A 43 1.47 -30.88 -0.38
CA ALA A 43 0.76 -30.65 0.88
C ALA A 43 0.79 -31.90 1.78
N ASP A 44 0.55 -33.08 1.21
CA ASP A 44 0.59 -34.37 1.89
C ASP A 44 1.99 -34.66 2.47
N ALA A 45 3.05 -34.39 1.70
CA ALA A 45 4.44 -34.48 2.17
C ALA A 45 4.77 -33.54 3.36
N ARG A 46 3.86 -32.61 3.69
CA ARG A 46 3.93 -31.68 4.83
C ARG A 46 2.95 -32.04 5.95
N GLY A 47 2.25 -33.17 5.86
CA GLY A 47 1.23 -33.60 6.80
C GLY A 47 -0.10 -32.87 6.67
N TRP A 48 -0.41 -32.32 5.49
CA TRP A 48 -1.69 -31.66 5.20
C TRP A 48 -2.51 -32.47 4.20
N ALA A 49 -3.82 -32.58 4.44
CA ALA A 49 -4.72 -33.40 3.62
C ALA A 49 -4.69 -33.04 2.12
N ASP A 50 -4.70 -31.76 1.79
CA ASP A 50 -4.63 -31.25 0.42
C ASP A 50 -4.14 -29.79 0.38
N TYR A 51 -3.91 -29.26 -0.82
CA TYR A 51 -3.49 -27.87 -0.99
C TYR A 51 -4.55 -26.86 -0.54
N GLY A 52 -5.83 -27.19 -0.68
CA GLY A 52 -6.95 -26.36 -0.25
C GLY A 52 -6.97 -26.15 1.26
N ALA A 53 -6.75 -27.20 2.04
CA ALA A 53 -6.63 -27.20 3.49
C ALA A 53 -5.47 -26.30 3.94
N VAL A 54 -4.32 -26.37 3.27
CA VAL A 54 -3.19 -25.47 3.53
C VAL A 54 -3.57 -24.02 3.25
N VAL A 55 -4.17 -23.73 2.10
CA VAL A 55 -4.56 -22.36 1.73
C VAL A 55 -5.56 -21.79 2.73
N GLN A 56 -6.51 -22.61 3.18
CA GLN A 56 -7.51 -22.18 4.16
C GLN A 56 -6.91 -21.97 5.55
N ALA A 57 -6.07 -22.90 6.03
CA ALA A 57 -5.35 -22.74 7.29
C ALA A 57 -4.41 -21.53 7.26
N TRP A 58 -3.72 -21.29 6.13
CA TRP A 58 -2.86 -20.13 5.96
C TRP A 58 -3.66 -18.82 5.99
N LYS A 59 -4.81 -18.73 5.30
CA LYS A 59 -5.73 -17.59 5.39
C LYS A 59 -6.26 -17.38 6.81
N ASN A 60 -6.60 -18.45 7.53
CA ASN A 60 -7.12 -18.37 8.89
C ASN A 60 -6.04 -17.99 9.92
N SER A 61 -4.81 -18.44 9.72
CA SER A 61 -3.67 -18.06 10.57
C SER A 61 -3.36 -16.56 10.51
N ASP A 62 -3.60 -15.92 9.35
CA ASP A 62 -3.50 -14.48 9.19
C ASP A 62 -4.66 -13.74 9.88
N ARG A 63 -5.87 -14.34 9.93
CA ARG A 63 -7.06 -13.75 10.57
C ARG A 63 -7.07 -13.86 12.10
N GLY A 64 -6.36 -14.84 12.67
CA GLY A 64 -6.29 -15.05 14.13
C GLY A 64 -5.41 -14.05 14.88
N ARG A 65 -4.64 -13.21 14.18
CA ARG A 65 -3.86 -12.14 14.80
C ARG A 65 -4.75 -10.94 15.09
N LYS A 66 -5.06 -10.73 16.38
CA LYS A 66 -5.79 -9.55 16.88
C LYS A 66 -5.07 -8.21 16.64
N SER A 67 -3.80 -8.23 16.22
CA SER A 67 -3.06 -7.03 15.83
C SER A 67 -2.90 -6.96 14.31
N TYR A 68 -3.59 -6.01 13.67
CA TYR A 68 -3.38 -5.66 12.26
C TYR A 68 -2.14 -4.77 12.06
N VAL A 69 -1.07 -5.05 12.82
CA VAL A 69 0.20 -4.34 12.72
C VAL A 69 0.96 -4.87 11.52
N VAL A 70 1.34 -3.96 10.62
CA VAL A 70 2.21 -4.24 9.48
C VAL A 70 3.55 -3.57 9.73
N ARG A 71 4.62 -4.37 9.70
CA ARG A 71 5.99 -3.87 9.74
C ARG A 71 6.54 -3.72 8.32
N LEU A 72 6.93 -2.51 7.96
CA LEU A 72 7.72 -2.22 6.76
C LEU A 72 9.21 -2.19 7.16
N THR A 73 10.06 -2.83 6.39
CA THR A 73 11.51 -2.85 6.61
C THR A 73 12.23 -2.37 5.36
N ALA A 74 13.13 -1.41 5.51
CA ALA A 74 13.96 -0.86 4.46
C ALA A 74 15.44 -0.95 4.86
N ARG A 75 16.31 -1.24 3.90
CA ARG A 75 17.76 -1.26 4.11
C ARG A 75 18.39 -0.15 3.31
N TRP A 76 19.57 0.29 3.73
CA TRP A 76 20.36 1.26 2.97
C TRP A 76 21.84 0.92 3.00
N VAL A 77 22.53 1.40 1.98
CA VAL A 77 23.99 1.36 1.85
C VAL A 77 24.41 2.69 1.22
N ASP A 78 25.30 3.41 1.89
CA ASP A 78 25.87 4.68 1.44
C ASP A 78 27.17 4.43 0.65
N ARG A 79 27.69 5.49 -0.02
CA ARG A 79 28.85 5.41 -0.90
C ARG A 79 30.15 5.07 -0.18
N ASP A 80 30.26 5.41 1.10
CA ASP A 80 31.38 5.08 1.98
C ASP A 80 31.35 3.62 2.49
N GLY A 81 30.30 2.87 2.14
CA GLY A 81 30.09 1.49 2.59
C GLY A 81 29.29 1.36 3.90
N SER A 82 28.96 2.48 4.55
CA SER A 82 28.04 2.51 5.69
C SER A 82 26.69 1.92 5.30
N ARG A 83 26.07 1.16 6.19
CA ARG A 83 24.81 0.47 5.91
C ARG A 83 23.95 0.35 7.16
N GLY A 84 22.65 0.22 6.96
CA GLY A 84 21.72 0.06 8.06
C GLY A 84 20.36 -0.45 7.62
N THR A 85 19.50 -0.65 8.61
CA THR A 85 18.10 -1.05 8.42
C THR A 85 17.20 -0.14 9.24
N LEU A 86 16.09 0.28 8.65
CA LEU A 86 15.02 1.00 9.33
C LEU A 86 13.72 0.23 9.21
N ASN A 87 12.88 0.35 10.23
CA ASN A 87 11.58 -0.28 10.32
C ASN A 87 10.50 0.76 10.58
N ALA A 88 9.30 0.52 10.04
CA ALA A 88 8.10 1.28 10.37
C ALA A 88 6.99 0.29 10.75
N GLU A 89 6.39 0.47 11.92
CA GLU A 89 5.23 -0.29 12.36
C GLU A 89 3.97 0.55 12.20
N VAL A 90 3.00 0.00 11.47
CA VAL A 90 1.74 0.66 11.15
C VAL A 90 0.60 -0.18 11.68
N GLN A 91 -0.21 0.40 12.57
CA GLN A 91 -1.47 -0.21 13.02
C GLN A 91 -2.58 0.11 12.01
N LEU A 92 -3.18 -0.95 11.46
CA LEU A 92 -4.30 -0.84 10.54
C LEU A 92 -5.64 -1.07 11.24
N SER A 93 -6.71 -0.56 10.65
CA SER A 93 -8.08 -0.76 11.14
C SER A 93 -8.62 -2.16 10.85
N GLY A 94 -8.02 -2.88 9.91
CA GLY A 94 -8.41 -4.23 9.53
C GLY A 94 -7.31 -4.97 8.74
N PRO A 95 -7.56 -6.23 8.34
CA PRO A 95 -6.64 -6.97 7.47
C PRO A 95 -6.50 -6.25 6.12
N TRP A 96 -5.30 -5.79 5.80
CA TRP A 96 -5.07 -4.97 4.61
C TRP A 96 -5.29 -5.70 3.29
N ASP A 97 -5.22 -7.02 3.25
CA ASP A 97 -5.46 -7.77 2.02
C ASP A 97 -6.95 -7.78 1.59
N THR A 98 -7.86 -7.32 2.46
CA THR A 98 -9.28 -7.14 2.13
C THR A 98 -9.54 -5.93 1.24
N HIS A 99 -8.84 -4.83 1.49
CA HIS A 99 -9.05 -3.54 0.80
C HIS A 99 -7.80 -3.03 0.06
N LEU A 100 -6.66 -3.71 0.20
CA LEU A 100 -5.43 -3.44 -0.56
C LEU A 100 -4.89 -4.76 -1.14
N PRO A 101 -5.57 -5.33 -2.16
CA PRO A 101 -5.10 -6.53 -2.83
C PRO A 101 -3.68 -6.37 -3.40
N LEU A 102 -2.97 -7.49 -3.58
CA LEU A 102 -1.58 -7.48 -4.03
C LEU A 102 -1.35 -6.68 -5.33
N GLN A 103 -2.27 -6.74 -6.28
CA GLN A 103 -2.17 -6.01 -7.55
C GLN A 103 -2.30 -4.49 -7.34
N VAL A 104 -3.23 -4.08 -6.47
CA VAL A 104 -3.44 -2.67 -6.11
C VAL A 104 -2.21 -2.15 -5.37
N ARG A 105 -1.73 -2.86 -4.34
CA ARG A 105 -0.55 -2.47 -3.57
C ARG A 105 0.69 -2.27 -4.44
N ARG A 106 0.91 -3.16 -5.42
CA ARG A 106 2.05 -3.06 -6.35
C ARG A 106 2.03 -1.78 -7.19
N ARG A 107 0.85 -1.18 -7.39
CA ARG A 107 0.66 0.08 -8.11
C ARG A 107 0.64 1.29 -7.17
N THR A 108 0.62 1.09 -5.86
CA THR A 108 0.64 2.16 -4.85
C THR A 108 2.05 2.72 -4.71
N TYR A 109 2.50 3.51 -5.68
CA TYR A 109 3.70 4.37 -5.62
C TYR A 109 4.88 3.77 -4.83
N THR A 110 5.34 4.41 -3.76
CA THR A 110 6.49 3.96 -2.95
C THR A 110 6.17 2.68 -2.18
N LEU A 111 4.95 2.51 -1.68
CA LEU A 111 4.50 1.26 -1.04
C LEU A 111 4.60 0.04 -1.97
N GLY A 112 4.49 0.24 -3.29
CA GLY A 112 4.66 -0.80 -4.31
C GLY A 112 6.05 -1.44 -4.30
N GLN A 113 7.07 -0.72 -3.83
CA GLN A 113 8.46 -1.20 -3.75
C GLN A 113 8.68 -2.20 -2.62
N PHE A 114 7.77 -2.28 -1.64
CA PHE A 114 7.86 -3.23 -0.54
C PHE A 114 7.20 -4.56 -0.94
N ARG A 115 7.72 -5.70 -0.50
CA ARG A 115 7.21 -7.03 -0.84
C ARG A 115 6.92 -7.81 0.42
N ILE A 116 5.92 -8.69 0.35
CA ILE A 116 5.59 -9.61 1.45
C ILE A 116 6.82 -10.48 1.75
N ALA A 117 7.39 -10.30 2.93
CA ALA A 117 8.60 -10.97 3.36
C ALA A 117 8.27 -12.38 3.84
N ARG A 118 8.91 -13.40 3.23
CA ARG A 118 8.78 -14.81 3.61
C ARG A 118 7.32 -15.30 3.68
N GLY A 119 6.42 -14.71 2.89
CA GLY A 119 5.00 -15.07 2.87
C GLY A 119 4.20 -14.59 4.10
N ASN A 120 4.75 -13.69 4.91
CA ASN A 120 4.06 -13.12 6.07
C ASN A 120 3.50 -11.73 5.72
N ARG A 121 2.17 -11.58 5.65
CA ARG A 121 1.52 -10.32 5.26
C ARG A 121 1.71 -9.18 6.26
N ALA A 122 2.03 -9.49 7.51
CA ALA A 122 2.39 -8.48 8.52
C ALA A 122 3.83 -7.96 8.35
N ARG A 123 4.61 -8.49 7.39
CA ARG A 123 5.99 -8.08 7.14
C ARG A 123 6.18 -7.72 5.66
N LEU A 124 6.43 -6.45 5.42
CA LEU A 124 6.76 -5.91 4.11
C LEU A 124 8.22 -5.47 4.09
N MET A 125 8.97 -5.83 3.05
CA MET A 125 10.39 -5.49 2.95
C MET A 125 10.68 -4.83 1.60
N ALA A 126 11.42 -3.72 1.61
CA ALA A 126 11.87 -3.05 0.38
C ALA A 126 12.57 -4.05 -0.55
N SER A 127 12.31 -3.93 -1.85
CA SER A 127 12.83 -4.87 -2.86
C SER A 127 14.35 -4.78 -3.03
N THR A 128 14.91 -3.61 -2.79
CA THR A 128 16.33 -3.26 -2.92
C THR A 128 16.74 -2.37 -1.75
N ALA A 129 18.04 -2.28 -1.49
CA ALA A 129 18.55 -1.27 -0.56
C ALA A 129 18.48 0.13 -1.19
N PHE A 130 18.23 1.14 -0.36
CA PHE A 130 18.32 2.55 -0.73
C PHE A 130 19.78 3.02 -0.68
N THR A 131 20.09 4.10 -1.41
CA THR A 131 21.47 4.58 -1.64
C THR A 131 22.03 5.47 -0.53
N SER A 132 21.24 5.76 0.50
CA SER A 132 21.66 6.52 1.68
C SER A 132 20.65 6.33 2.81
N ALA A 133 21.06 6.64 4.04
CA ALA A 133 20.17 6.66 5.21
C ALA A 133 18.98 7.60 4.99
N LEU A 134 19.23 8.83 4.49
CA LEU A 134 18.18 9.82 4.22
C LEU A 134 17.16 9.33 3.18
N SER A 135 17.62 8.73 2.07
CA SER A 135 16.73 8.16 1.05
C SER A 135 15.88 7.03 1.62
N CYS A 136 16.46 6.21 2.51
CA CYS A 136 15.75 5.16 3.21
C CYS A 136 14.67 5.70 4.15
N MET A 137 15.00 6.71 4.97
CA MET A 137 14.06 7.39 5.87
C MET A 137 12.88 7.97 5.07
N HIS A 138 13.18 8.70 4.00
CA HIS A 138 12.17 9.31 3.13
C HIS A 138 11.23 8.26 2.51
N ASN A 139 11.78 7.22 1.86
CA ASN A 139 10.95 6.21 1.19
C ASN A 139 10.19 5.31 2.16
N LEU A 140 10.77 4.99 3.32
CA LEU A 140 10.10 4.22 4.36
C LEU A 140 8.92 5.01 4.96
N SER A 141 9.15 6.28 5.30
CA SER A 141 8.11 7.21 5.75
C SER A 141 6.96 7.28 4.74
N LYS A 142 7.30 7.57 3.48
CA LYS A 142 6.32 7.70 2.40
C LYS A 142 5.50 6.43 2.22
N ALA A 143 6.14 5.25 2.21
CA ALA A 143 5.42 3.98 2.11
C ALA A 143 4.51 3.71 3.32
N ALA A 144 4.94 4.03 4.54
CA ALA A 144 4.15 3.85 5.75
C ALA A 144 2.92 4.78 5.75
N ARG A 145 3.11 6.06 5.39
CA ARG A 145 2.02 7.04 5.24
C ARG A 145 1.05 6.66 4.13
N GLN A 146 1.53 6.15 2.99
CA GLN A 146 0.68 5.64 1.93
C GLN A 146 -0.14 4.43 2.37
N LEU A 147 0.41 3.54 3.21
CA LEU A 147 -0.34 2.43 3.76
C LEU A 147 -1.47 2.91 4.69
N VAL A 148 -1.20 3.89 5.56
CA VAL A 148 -2.23 4.53 6.39
C VAL A 148 -3.26 5.28 5.55
N PHE A 149 -2.83 6.02 4.53
CA PHE A 149 -3.71 6.76 3.62
C PHE A 149 -4.72 5.84 2.93
N VAL A 150 -4.27 4.69 2.43
CA VAL A 150 -5.14 3.68 1.83
C VAL A 150 -6.07 3.04 2.86
N ASP A 151 -5.58 2.76 4.07
CA ASP A 151 -6.40 2.16 5.13
C ASP A 151 -7.50 3.11 5.62
N GLU A 152 -7.16 4.39 5.84
CA GLU A 152 -8.08 5.39 6.37
C GLU A 152 -9.10 5.84 5.32
N LEU A 153 -8.64 6.17 4.11
CA LEU A 153 -9.52 6.70 3.06
C LEU A 153 -10.21 5.61 2.24
N ARG A 154 -9.73 4.36 2.30
CA ARG A 154 -10.23 3.24 1.47
C ARG A 154 -10.09 3.48 -0.03
N VAL A 155 -9.03 4.16 -0.45
CA VAL A 155 -8.80 4.55 -1.86
C VAL A 155 -7.72 3.71 -2.53
N HIS A 156 -7.79 3.60 -3.85
CA HIS A 156 -6.83 2.87 -4.68
C HIS A 156 -6.14 3.80 -5.69
N PRO A 157 -4.89 3.51 -6.10
CA PRO A 157 -4.28 4.19 -7.23
C PRO A 157 -5.13 3.98 -8.50
N ALA A 158 -5.42 5.08 -9.20
CA ALA A 158 -6.14 5.06 -10.47
C ALA A 158 -5.16 5.16 -11.65
N SER A 159 -5.53 4.59 -12.80
CA SER A 159 -4.79 4.83 -14.04
C SER A 159 -5.28 6.12 -14.69
N LEU A 160 -4.38 6.82 -15.39
CA LEU A 160 -4.71 8.02 -16.14
C LEU A 160 -5.95 7.82 -17.02
N SER A 161 -6.02 6.71 -17.77
CA SER A 161 -7.16 6.39 -18.63
C SER A 161 -8.51 6.31 -17.89
N LYS A 162 -8.52 5.79 -16.66
CA LYS A 162 -9.75 5.68 -15.85
C LYS A 162 -10.14 7.03 -15.26
N THR A 163 -9.15 7.80 -14.81
CA THR A 163 -9.39 9.17 -14.33
C THR A 163 -9.91 10.07 -15.45
N VAL A 164 -9.33 9.98 -16.66
CA VAL A 164 -9.84 10.65 -17.87
C VAL A 164 -11.30 10.26 -18.10
N ALA A 165 -11.62 8.97 -18.12
CA ALA A 165 -13.01 8.53 -18.31
C ALA A 165 -13.96 9.07 -17.23
N ALA A 166 -13.55 9.08 -15.96
CA ALA A 166 -14.35 9.60 -14.85
C ALA A 166 -14.56 11.12 -14.92
N PHE A 167 -13.58 11.84 -15.49
CA PHE A 167 -13.65 13.28 -15.70
C PHE A 167 -14.32 13.65 -17.03
N ASP A 168 -15.04 12.72 -17.67
CA ASP A 168 -15.69 12.88 -18.99
C ASP A 168 -14.71 13.26 -20.11
N GLY A 169 -13.51 12.67 -20.06
CA GLY A 169 -12.39 12.94 -20.96
C GLY A 169 -11.30 13.75 -20.26
N ASP A 170 -10.80 14.78 -20.94
CA ASP A 170 -10.04 15.85 -20.28
C ASP A 170 -10.70 17.21 -20.56
N PRO A 171 -12.03 17.34 -20.34
CA PRO A 171 -12.78 18.56 -20.65
C PRO A 171 -12.28 19.77 -19.85
N HIS A 172 -11.52 19.50 -18.79
CA HIS A 172 -10.96 20.47 -17.87
C HIS A 172 -9.47 20.70 -18.12
N LYS A 173 -8.84 20.02 -19.10
CA LYS A 173 -7.40 20.11 -19.39
C LYS A 173 -6.51 19.84 -18.16
N MET A 174 -7.06 19.21 -17.13
CA MET A 174 -6.36 19.03 -15.86
C MET A 174 -5.28 17.99 -15.98
N LEU A 175 -5.55 16.98 -16.79
CA LEU A 175 -4.68 15.83 -16.96
C LEU A 175 -3.66 16.06 -18.09
N SER A 176 -4.00 16.84 -19.12
CA SER A 176 -3.11 17.16 -20.24
C SER A 176 -2.23 18.40 -20.02
N GLU A 177 -2.78 19.50 -19.47
CA GLU A 177 -2.04 20.76 -19.32
C GLU A 177 -1.37 20.91 -17.95
N ARG A 178 -1.47 19.88 -17.09
CA ARG A 178 -0.95 19.82 -15.73
C ARG A 178 -1.53 20.91 -14.81
N TYR A 179 -1.56 20.62 -13.51
CA TYR A 179 -1.99 21.57 -12.50
C TYR A 179 -0.82 22.49 -12.10
N PRO A 180 -1.04 23.77 -11.74
CA PRO A 180 0.02 24.63 -11.22
C PRO A 180 0.67 24.01 -9.98
N ASN A 181 1.99 24.13 -9.86
CA ASN A 181 2.78 23.59 -8.75
C ASN A 181 2.65 22.07 -8.64
N GLN A 182 2.91 21.37 -9.74
CA GLN A 182 2.86 19.91 -9.80
C GLN A 182 4.19 19.32 -9.34
N ASP A 183 4.36 19.14 -8.03
CA ASP A 183 5.57 18.50 -7.51
C ASP A 183 5.37 16.99 -7.38
N HIS A 184 4.26 16.58 -6.78
CA HIS A 184 4.03 15.19 -6.35
C HIS A 184 2.58 14.72 -6.60
N GLU A 185 2.14 14.86 -7.85
CA GLU A 185 0.79 14.47 -8.26
C GLU A 185 0.61 12.95 -8.33
N THR A 186 -0.52 12.49 -7.80
CA THR A 186 -0.94 11.10 -7.82
C THR A 186 -2.45 10.99 -8.09
N LEU A 187 -2.86 9.96 -8.83
CA LEU A 187 -4.26 9.71 -9.17
C LEU A 187 -4.83 8.59 -8.30
N TRP A 188 -6.06 8.80 -7.83
CA TRP A 188 -6.72 7.91 -6.90
C TRP A 188 -8.21 7.73 -7.24
N CYS A 189 -8.78 6.63 -6.76
CA CYS A 189 -10.21 6.41 -6.79
C CYS A 189 -10.71 5.78 -5.49
N ASP A 190 -11.91 6.17 -5.08
CA ASP A 190 -12.71 5.47 -4.09
C ASP A 190 -13.47 4.33 -4.81
N PRO A 191 -13.15 3.06 -4.55
CA PRO A 191 -13.79 1.92 -5.20
C PRO A 191 -15.25 1.75 -4.78
N ALA A 192 -15.70 2.30 -3.65
CA ALA A 192 -17.07 2.14 -3.17
C ALA A 192 -18.04 3.05 -3.93
N SER A 193 -17.64 4.29 -4.20
CA SER A 193 -18.45 5.27 -4.93
C SER A 193 -18.09 5.42 -6.40
N GLY A 194 -16.91 4.91 -6.83
CA GLY A 194 -16.36 5.17 -8.16
C GLY A 194 -15.76 6.58 -8.31
N PHE A 195 -15.73 7.37 -7.25
CA PHE A 195 -15.19 8.74 -7.26
C PHE A 195 -13.69 8.73 -7.57
N HIS A 196 -13.28 9.53 -8.54
CA HIS A 196 -11.85 9.72 -8.88
C HIS A 196 -11.40 11.11 -8.42
N PHE A 197 -10.16 11.21 -7.96
CA PHE A 197 -9.57 12.47 -7.55
C PHE A 197 -8.06 12.48 -7.78
N ILE A 198 -7.52 13.69 -7.78
CA ILE A 198 -6.09 13.95 -7.83
C ILE A 198 -5.64 14.30 -6.41
N LEU A 199 -4.56 13.68 -5.95
CA LEU A 199 -3.80 14.14 -4.79
C LEU A 199 -2.52 14.81 -5.32
N ASN A 200 -2.43 16.12 -5.18
CA ASN A 200 -1.20 16.86 -5.42
C ASN A 200 -0.57 17.26 -4.08
N GLU A 201 0.74 17.11 -3.94
CA GLU A 201 1.45 17.46 -2.71
C GLU A 201 2.58 18.47 -2.97
N PRO A 202 2.29 19.75 -3.24
CA PRO A 202 3.34 20.72 -3.57
C PRO A 202 4.09 21.23 -2.36
N TYR A 203 5.27 21.80 -2.59
CA TYR A 203 6.02 22.50 -1.55
C TYR A 203 5.40 23.87 -1.23
N ASP A 204 4.89 24.56 -2.25
CA ASP A 204 4.25 25.87 -2.10
C ASP A 204 3.08 26.06 -3.08
N VAL A 205 2.16 26.96 -2.74
CA VAL A 205 0.95 27.26 -3.50
C VAL A 205 0.78 28.76 -3.70
N ASP A 206 0.75 29.18 -4.97
CA ASP A 206 0.20 30.47 -5.37
C ASP A 206 -1.33 30.34 -5.43
N ALA A 207 -1.99 30.73 -4.34
CA ALA A 207 -3.44 30.59 -4.18
C ALA A 207 -4.22 31.35 -5.26
N THR A 208 -3.73 32.51 -5.71
CA THR A 208 -4.39 33.33 -6.74
C THR A 208 -4.34 32.65 -8.09
N LYS A 209 -3.15 32.17 -8.50
CA LYS A 209 -2.98 31.44 -9.75
C LYS A 209 -3.79 30.14 -9.74
N GLN A 210 -3.78 29.44 -8.61
CA GLN A 210 -4.50 28.20 -8.42
C GLN A 210 -6.02 28.39 -8.54
N ALA A 211 -6.60 29.34 -7.80
CA ALA A 211 -8.03 29.62 -7.84
C ALA A 211 -8.51 29.94 -9.26
N ARG A 212 -7.73 30.73 -10.02
CA ARG A 212 -8.03 31.05 -11.42
C ARG A 212 -8.07 29.80 -12.30
N VAL A 213 -7.11 28.89 -12.13
CA VAL A 213 -7.02 27.65 -12.93
C VAL A 213 -8.12 26.65 -12.55
N LEU A 214 -8.44 26.51 -11.26
CA LEU A 214 -9.54 25.68 -10.80
C LEU A 214 -10.88 26.18 -11.36
N ALA A 215 -11.13 27.49 -11.25
CA ALA A 215 -12.36 28.11 -11.73
C ALA A 215 -12.52 27.97 -13.25
N SER A 216 -11.46 28.25 -14.03
CA SER A 216 -11.53 28.13 -15.50
C SER A 216 -11.69 26.70 -16.00
N ARG A 217 -11.42 25.72 -15.14
CA ARG A 217 -11.46 24.30 -15.45
C ARG A 217 -12.53 23.55 -14.65
N SER A 218 -13.47 24.25 -14.00
CA SER A 218 -14.59 23.66 -13.25
C SER A 218 -14.16 22.59 -12.23
N MET A 219 -13.08 22.85 -11.52
CA MET A 219 -12.58 21.98 -10.45
C MET A 219 -12.75 22.61 -9.07
N GLU A 220 -12.75 21.75 -8.07
CA GLU A 220 -12.68 22.08 -6.65
C GLU A 220 -11.38 21.53 -6.06
N THR A 221 -10.82 22.23 -5.07
CA THR A 221 -9.67 21.75 -4.30
C THR A 221 -9.93 21.86 -2.80
N HIS A 222 -9.43 20.90 -2.04
CA HIS A 222 -9.22 21.05 -0.60
C HIS A 222 -7.74 21.00 -0.29
N THR A 223 -7.24 22.06 0.32
CA THR A 223 -5.82 22.22 0.66
C THR A 223 -5.62 22.14 2.17
N THR A 224 -4.65 21.36 2.62
CA THR A 224 -4.32 21.21 4.04
C THR A 224 -2.83 21.04 4.28
N ARG A 225 -2.35 21.50 5.44
CA ARG A 225 -0.97 21.26 5.93
C ARG A 225 -0.92 20.19 7.02
N GLU A 226 -2.08 19.72 7.49
CA GLU A 226 -2.19 18.80 8.62
C GLU A 226 -1.61 17.41 8.31
N TRP A 227 -1.61 17.02 7.03
CA TRP A 227 -1.12 15.72 6.61
C TRP A 227 -0.59 15.76 5.18
N THR A 228 0.42 14.93 4.93
CA THR A 228 0.95 14.58 3.61
C THR A 228 1.44 13.13 3.61
N THR A 229 1.39 12.49 2.45
CA THR A 229 2.01 11.19 2.20
C THR A 229 3.46 11.33 1.71
N HIS A 230 3.81 12.43 1.05
CA HIS A 230 5.13 12.60 0.46
C HIS A 230 6.20 13.09 1.44
N ASN A 231 6.04 14.30 1.99
CA ASN A 231 7.03 14.93 2.87
C ASN A 231 6.34 15.79 3.95
N PRO A 232 6.23 15.32 5.20
CA PRO A 232 5.50 16.04 6.25
C PRO A 232 6.10 17.39 6.62
N MET A 233 7.40 17.61 6.39
CA MET A 233 8.08 18.82 6.82
C MET A 233 8.08 19.95 5.78
N GLY A 234 7.62 19.67 4.56
CA GLY A 234 7.80 20.63 3.46
C GLY A 234 6.71 20.65 2.42
N THR A 235 5.74 19.74 2.46
CA THR A 235 4.64 19.73 1.48
C THR A 235 3.30 19.98 2.18
N LEU A 236 2.33 20.40 1.38
CA LEU A 236 0.91 20.45 1.73
C LEU A 236 0.16 19.43 0.87
N ALA A 237 -1.03 18.99 1.29
CA ALA A 237 -1.86 18.10 0.51
C ALA A 237 -3.00 18.86 -0.16
N GLN A 238 -3.26 18.54 -1.43
CA GLN A 238 -4.37 19.08 -2.21
C GLN A 238 -5.19 17.92 -2.79
N LEU A 239 -6.44 17.80 -2.35
CA LEU A 239 -7.43 16.89 -2.93
C LEU A 239 -8.23 17.65 -3.98
N ILE A 240 -8.09 17.27 -5.24
CA ILE A 240 -8.66 18.00 -6.38
C ILE A 240 -9.61 17.09 -7.15
N ALA A 241 -10.80 17.60 -7.46
CA ALA A 241 -11.83 16.88 -8.23
C ALA A 241 -12.73 17.83 -9.03
N PRO A 242 -13.48 17.34 -10.04
CA PRO A 242 -14.46 18.16 -10.74
C PRO A 242 -15.54 18.71 -9.81
N GLN A 243 -16.07 19.91 -10.09
CA GLN A 243 -17.12 20.54 -9.28
C GLN A 243 -18.39 19.68 -9.17
N LYS A 244 -18.71 18.90 -10.20
CA LYS A 244 -19.83 17.94 -10.18
C LYS A 244 -19.69 16.88 -9.06
N ASP A 245 -18.47 16.63 -8.59
CA ASP A 245 -18.15 15.59 -7.61
C ASP A 245 -17.88 16.15 -6.20
N VAL A 246 -18.24 17.43 -5.94
CA VAL A 246 -17.99 18.10 -4.64
C VAL A 246 -18.52 17.30 -3.45
N GLY A 247 -19.71 16.68 -3.53
CA GLY A 247 -20.24 15.87 -2.44
C GLY A 247 -19.36 14.65 -2.09
N SER A 248 -18.81 13.99 -3.10
CA SER A 248 -17.85 12.88 -2.93
C SER A 248 -16.52 13.38 -2.37
N LEU A 249 -16.06 14.55 -2.83
CA LEU A 249 -14.87 15.21 -2.30
C LEU A 249 -15.03 15.57 -0.82
N THR A 250 -16.17 16.14 -0.41
CA THR A 250 -16.48 16.45 1.00
C THR A 250 -16.44 15.19 1.88
N THR A 251 -17.00 14.07 1.39
CA THR A 251 -16.95 12.78 2.10
C THR A 251 -15.52 12.28 2.28
N LEU A 252 -14.67 12.44 1.25
CA LEU A 252 -13.26 12.09 1.32
C LEU A 252 -12.49 13.01 2.30
N ILE A 253 -12.77 14.31 2.29
CA ILE A 253 -12.18 15.29 3.21
C ILE A 253 -12.49 14.91 4.66
N ALA A 254 -13.75 14.57 4.96
CA ALA A 254 -14.15 14.14 6.31
C ALA A 254 -13.35 12.92 6.79
N ARG A 255 -13.15 11.90 5.94
CA ARG A 255 -12.27 10.75 6.26
C ARG A 255 -10.81 11.18 6.49
N SER A 256 -10.32 12.15 5.73
CA SER A 256 -8.93 12.62 5.82
C SER A 256 -8.58 13.32 7.13
N GLN A 257 -9.58 13.81 7.88
CA GLN A 257 -9.38 14.49 9.16
C GLN A 257 -8.72 13.58 10.21
N ASN A 258 -8.83 12.26 10.08
CA ASN A 258 -8.20 11.30 10.98
C ASN A 258 -6.72 11.02 10.64
N LEU A 259 -6.26 11.38 9.44
CA LEU A 259 -4.91 11.05 8.97
C LEU A 259 -3.79 11.59 9.87
N PRO A 260 -3.82 12.83 10.41
CA PRO A 260 -2.78 13.33 11.30
C PRO A 260 -2.59 12.41 12.53
N GLN A 261 -3.69 12.04 13.18
CA GLN A 261 -3.66 11.14 14.33
C GLN A 261 -3.13 9.75 13.93
N ARG A 262 -3.58 9.21 12.80
CA ARG A 262 -3.13 7.90 12.30
C ARG A 262 -1.64 7.91 11.90
N PHE A 263 -1.12 9.01 11.35
CA PHE A 263 0.29 9.17 11.02
C PHE A 263 1.17 9.27 12.27
N ALA A 264 0.70 9.95 13.32
CA ALA A 264 1.42 10.03 14.60
C ALA A 264 1.56 8.68 15.30
N GLN A 265 0.73 7.68 14.96
CA GLN A 265 0.82 6.32 15.50
C GLN A 265 1.86 5.45 14.79
N ILE A 266 2.45 5.93 13.69
CA ILE A 266 3.50 5.17 12.99
C ILE A 266 4.76 5.18 13.86
N ARG A 267 5.25 3.99 14.21
CA ARG A 267 6.48 3.85 15.01
C ARG A 267 7.65 3.53 14.09
N PHE A 268 8.66 4.39 14.08
CA PHE A 268 9.89 4.16 13.35
C PHE A 268 10.99 3.68 14.30
N THR A 269 11.71 2.65 13.90
CA THR A 269 12.84 2.12 14.67
C THR A 269 14.02 1.79 13.77
N ASP A 270 15.21 1.74 14.34
CA ASP A 270 16.40 1.22 13.66
C ASP A 270 16.41 -0.32 13.64
N GLN A 271 17.59 -0.89 13.35
CA GLN A 271 17.82 -2.33 13.30
C GLN A 271 17.79 -3.01 14.68
N ASP A 272 18.11 -2.26 15.73
CA ASP A 272 18.19 -2.73 17.12
C ASP A 272 16.86 -2.51 17.86
N GLY A 273 15.90 -1.84 17.19
CA GLY A 273 14.58 -1.56 17.72
C GLY A 273 14.51 -0.25 18.51
N ALA A 274 15.57 0.55 18.50
CA ALA A 274 15.56 1.86 19.12
C ALA A 274 14.66 2.81 18.30
N PRO A 275 13.82 3.65 18.94
CA PRO A 275 13.01 4.64 18.25
C PRO A 275 13.88 5.60 17.42
N VAL A 276 13.44 5.89 16.21
CA VAL A 276 14.09 6.88 15.33
C VAL A 276 13.08 7.98 15.05
N ASP A 277 13.45 9.22 15.34
CA ASP A 277 12.68 10.37 14.85
C ASP A 277 13.10 10.65 13.40
N LEU A 278 12.16 10.48 12.47
CA LEU A 278 12.41 10.73 11.05
C LEU A 278 12.25 12.20 10.67
N PHE A 279 11.69 13.04 11.54
CA PHE A 279 11.30 14.41 11.22
C PHE A 279 11.71 15.44 12.29
N ALA A 280 12.58 15.05 13.23
CA ALA A 280 13.25 15.98 14.14
C ALA A 280 14.23 16.91 13.41
#